data_AF-A0A7J4KH60-F1
#
_entry.id   AF-A0A7J4KH60-F1
#
_cell.length_a   1.000
_cell.length_b   1.000
_cell.length_c   1.000
_cell.angle_alpha   90.00
_cell.angle_beta   90.00
_cell.angle_gamma   90.00
#
_symmetry.space_group_name_H-M   'P 1'
#
loop_
_entity.id
_entity.type
_entity.pdbx_description
1 polymer ?
#
loop_
_entity_poly.entity_id
_entity_poly.type
_entity_poly.pdbx_seq_one_letter_code
_entity_poly.pdbx_strand_id
1 'polypeptide(L)'
;MAFIPISIFLYLFTKEDSIIFIASVLAIVPLARIMGYSTKEISLQTNPTVSGLFSATFGNAIELIIAILALNAGLIQVVQASIIGSIIGNILLLVGLSIFAGGVRFKNQRFNNQTIAVSSTMLIIVVAGLAIPSVYDILIPNNPQIMVLSSAVAVVMAFIYIAGLVFSLRTHKDLFDASDEMKATQERPTMSRRLAALILFLAIVVVTFESEILVGTIEHAAKAIGLSQVFIGLVVIAIITNIAEISTAVHFSVRNKLDVSIEIGLSSAIQIALFVVPILMLVSQIFNFGFTLVFTPFEILAVMLAVLIVNYLSGDGRCNWLEGAQLISVYTIIAIAFFFVI
;
A
#
# COMPACT_ATOMS: atom_id res chain seq x y z
N MET A 1 12.44 16.21 5.38
CA MET A 1 13.17 17.09 4.44
C MET A 1 14.65 17.11 4.73
N ALA A 2 15.08 17.36 5.98
CA ALA A 2 16.50 17.34 6.35
C ALA A 2 17.20 15.99 6.06
N PHE A 3 16.49 14.87 6.15
CA PHE A 3 17.06 13.55 5.86
C PHE A 3 17.45 13.33 4.38
N ILE A 4 16.90 14.10 3.43
CA ILE A 4 17.24 13.98 2.00
C ILE A 4 18.71 14.35 1.76
N PRO A 5 19.19 15.57 2.08
CA PRO A 5 20.63 15.86 1.90
C PRO A 5 21.52 15.00 2.82
N ILE A 6 21.01 14.52 3.96
CA ILE A 6 21.76 13.65 4.87
C ILE A 6 21.97 12.27 4.28
N SER A 7 20.95 11.62 3.72
CA SER A 7 21.09 10.29 3.09
C SER A 7 22.06 10.36 1.91
N ILE A 8 21.96 11.40 1.09
CA ILE A 8 22.87 11.64 -0.04
C ILE A 8 24.30 11.86 0.45
N PHE A 9 24.50 12.70 1.46
CA PHE A 9 25.82 12.90 2.05
C PHE A 9 26.39 11.60 2.61
N LEU A 10 25.58 10.84 3.36
CA LEU A 10 26.02 9.57 3.93
C LEU A 10 26.38 8.56 2.83
N TYR A 11 25.59 8.50 1.76
CA TYR A 11 25.84 7.63 0.61
C TYR A 11 27.16 7.97 -0.12
N LEU A 12 27.49 9.26 -0.23
CA LEU A 12 28.71 9.70 -0.93
C LEU A 12 29.98 9.57 -0.08
N PHE A 13 29.89 9.76 1.24
CA PHE A 13 31.06 9.90 2.11
C PHE A 13 31.23 8.77 3.13
N THR A 14 30.19 7.99 3.39
CA THR A 14 30.21 6.89 4.36
C THR A 14 30.13 5.56 3.63
N LYS A 15 30.67 4.50 4.24
CA LYS A 15 30.53 3.11 3.76
C LYS A 15 29.69 2.25 4.71
N GLU A 16 28.87 2.89 5.54
CA GLU A 16 28.05 2.23 6.55
C GLU A 16 26.60 2.10 6.07
N ASP A 17 26.32 0.99 5.39
CA ASP A 17 25.04 0.73 4.74
C ASP A 17 23.84 0.77 5.69
N SER A 18 24.01 0.43 6.97
CA SER A 18 22.93 0.48 7.96
C SER A 18 22.46 1.91 8.24
N ILE A 19 23.39 2.86 8.36
CA ILE A 19 23.05 4.27 8.63
C ILE A 19 22.49 4.91 7.36
N ILE A 20 23.07 4.58 6.19
CA ILE A 20 22.56 5.04 4.89
C ILE A 20 21.12 4.54 4.69
N PHE A 21 20.85 3.28 4.99
CA PHE A 21 19.51 2.69 4.93
C PHE A 21 18.51 3.42 5.82
N ILE A 22 18.85 3.66 7.10
CA ILE A 22 17.96 4.39 8.02
C ILE A 22 17.73 5.82 7.51
N ALA A 23 18.76 6.50 7.04
CA ALA A 23 18.65 7.86 6.53
C ALA A 23 17.77 7.94 5.28
N SER A 24 17.90 7.00 4.32
CA SER A 24 17.07 6.97 3.10
C SER A 24 15.61 6.63 3.41
N VAL A 25 15.36 5.69 4.33
CA VAL A 25 14.00 5.43 4.86
C VAL A 25 13.37 6.72 5.41
N LEU A 26 14.09 7.46 6.24
CA LEU A 26 13.61 8.71 6.83
C LEU A 26 13.50 9.86 5.81
N ALA A 27 14.27 9.81 4.72
CA ALA A 27 14.17 10.75 3.60
C ALA A 27 12.90 10.55 2.77
N ILE A 28 12.45 9.29 2.60
CA ILE A 28 11.24 8.95 1.84
C ILE A 28 9.95 9.42 2.54
N VAL A 29 9.84 9.32 3.86
CA VAL A 29 8.64 9.73 4.62
C VAL A 29 8.08 11.12 4.26
N PRO A 30 8.88 12.21 4.30
CA PRO A 30 8.39 13.54 3.90
C PRO A 30 8.07 13.64 2.40
N LEU A 31 8.77 12.90 1.54
CA LEU A 31 8.50 12.87 0.11
C LEU A 31 7.16 12.18 -0.19
N ALA A 32 6.85 11.08 0.50
CA ALA A 32 5.56 10.41 0.43
C ALA A 32 4.41 11.36 0.75
N ARG A 33 4.56 12.18 1.79
CA ARG A 33 3.56 13.19 2.14
C ARG A 33 3.38 14.24 1.05
N ILE A 34 4.47 14.70 0.43
CA ILE A 34 4.42 15.71 -0.64
C ILE A 34 3.79 15.13 -1.90
N MET A 35 4.13 13.91 -2.27
CA MET A 35 3.54 13.21 -3.41
C MET A 35 2.04 13.00 -3.19
N GLY A 36 1.64 12.44 -2.04
CA GLY A 36 0.22 12.24 -1.72
C GLY A 36 -0.59 13.53 -1.74
N TYR A 37 -0.04 14.61 -1.17
CA TYR A 37 -0.69 15.93 -1.19
C TYR A 37 -0.77 16.53 -2.61
N SER A 38 0.28 16.41 -3.41
CA SER A 38 0.28 16.91 -4.80
C SER A 38 -0.69 16.12 -5.67
N THR A 39 -0.76 14.80 -5.49
CA THR A 39 -1.74 13.93 -6.15
C THR A 39 -3.17 14.34 -5.80
N LYS A 40 -3.43 14.62 -4.51
CA LYS A 40 -4.73 15.13 -4.04
C LYS A 40 -5.10 16.48 -4.66
N GLU A 41 -4.18 17.45 -4.69
CA GLU A 41 -4.42 18.78 -5.27
C GLU A 41 -4.76 18.73 -6.77
N ILE A 42 -4.12 17.83 -7.52
CA ILE A 42 -4.47 17.58 -8.93
C ILE A 42 -5.85 16.93 -9.03
N SER A 43 -6.12 15.92 -8.20
CA SER A 43 -7.39 15.20 -8.16
C SER A 43 -8.59 16.12 -7.87
N LEU A 44 -8.46 17.07 -6.93
CA LEU A 44 -9.49 18.07 -6.62
C LEU A 44 -9.83 19.00 -7.80
N GLN A 45 -8.91 19.15 -8.76
CA GLN A 45 -9.05 20.02 -9.94
C GLN A 45 -9.39 19.24 -11.22
N THR A 46 -9.80 17.98 -11.11
CA THR A 46 -10.13 17.11 -12.25
C THR A 46 -11.50 16.46 -12.08
N ASN A 47 -12.03 15.88 -13.16
CA ASN A 47 -13.30 15.15 -13.08
C ASN A 47 -13.12 13.83 -12.29
N PRO A 48 -14.21 13.23 -11.75
CA PRO A 48 -14.12 12.04 -10.89
C PRO A 48 -13.38 10.87 -11.55
N THR A 49 -13.59 10.64 -12.85
CA THR A 49 -12.96 9.53 -13.57
C THR A 49 -11.44 9.70 -13.69
N VAL A 50 -10.99 10.88 -14.13
CA VAL A 50 -9.57 11.20 -14.25
C VAL A 50 -8.92 11.24 -12.88
N SER A 51 -9.60 11.80 -11.88
CA SER A 51 -9.12 11.80 -10.50
C SER A 51 -8.92 10.38 -9.95
N GLY A 52 -9.87 9.47 -10.15
CA GLY A 52 -9.75 8.08 -9.69
C GLY A 52 -8.55 7.35 -10.31
N LEU A 53 -8.39 7.45 -11.64
CA LEU A 53 -7.25 6.86 -12.36
C LEU A 53 -5.91 7.49 -11.94
N PHE A 54 -5.88 8.81 -11.79
CA PHE A 54 -4.69 9.54 -11.41
C PHE A 54 -4.26 9.22 -9.98
N SER A 55 -5.21 9.22 -9.03
CA SER A 55 -4.96 8.83 -7.64
C SER A 55 -4.50 7.38 -7.54
N ALA A 56 -5.09 6.45 -8.29
CA ALA A 56 -4.64 5.06 -8.28
C ALA A 56 -3.19 4.90 -8.75
N THR A 57 -2.79 5.67 -9.77
CA THR A 57 -1.45 5.59 -10.36
C THR A 57 -0.42 6.28 -9.48
N PHE A 58 -0.66 7.53 -9.10
CA PHE A 58 0.31 8.36 -8.38
C PHE A 58 0.22 8.25 -6.86
N GLY A 59 -0.87 7.68 -6.32
CA GLY A 59 -1.00 7.32 -4.91
C GLY A 59 -0.05 6.18 -4.53
N ASN A 60 0.13 5.20 -5.42
CA ASN A 60 1.02 4.05 -5.22
C ASN A 60 2.36 4.19 -5.97
N ALA A 61 2.74 5.41 -6.37
CA ALA A 61 3.93 5.61 -7.20
C ALA A 61 5.23 5.27 -6.45
N ILE A 62 5.29 5.52 -5.14
CA ILE A 62 6.50 5.23 -4.34
C ILE A 62 6.70 3.73 -4.23
N GLU A 63 5.63 3.00 -3.94
CA GLU A 63 5.58 1.54 -3.93
C GLU A 63 6.07 0.97 -5.26
N LEU A 64 5.51 1.46 -6.38
CA LEU A 64 5.93 1.04 -7.72
C LEU A 64 7.41 1.34 -7.99
N ILE A 65 7.90 2.53 -7.66
CA ILE A 65 9.30 2.91 -7.87
C ILE A 65 10.23 2.00 -7.07
N ILE A 66 9.99 1.84 -5.76
CA ILE A 66 10.82 0.99 -4.90
C ILE A 66 10.76 -0.46 -5.38
N ALA A 67 9.57 -0.97 -5.70
CA ALA A 67 9.40 -2.35 -6.15
C ALA A 67 10.12 -2.62 -7.48
N ILE A 68 10.01 -1.72 -8.47
CA ILE A 68 10.70 -1.88 -9.75
C ILE A 68 12.23 -1.85 -9.58
N LEU A 69 12.75 -0.93 -8.76
CA LEU A 69 14.18 -0.84 -8.47
C LEU A 69 14.68 -2.08 -7.71
N ALA A 70 13.90 -2.58 -6.75
CA ALA A 70 14.21 -3.81 -6.02
C ALA A 70 14.17 -5.04 -6.93
N LEU A 71 13.21 -5.14 -7.86
CA LEU A 71 13.19 -6.21 -8.88
C LEU A 71 14.43 -6.14 -9.78
N ASN A 72 14.83 -4.95 -10.21
CA ASN A 72 16.03 -4.76 -11.01
C ASN A 72 17.32 -5.15 -10.23
N ALA A 73 17.31 -5.00 -8.90
CA ALA A 73 18.38 -5.46 -8.02
C ALA A 73 18.29 -6.96 -7.64
N GLY A 74 17.31 -7.71 -8.16
CA GLY A 74 17.12 -9.13 -7.86
C GLY A 74 16.46 -9.42 -6.50
N LEU A 75 15.96 -8.40 -5.81
CA LEU A 75 15.36 -8.49 -4.47
C LEU A 75 13.87 -8.89 -4.55
N ILE A 76 13.57 -9.99 -5.24
CA ILE A 76 12.19 -10.47 -5.48
C ILE A 76 11.43 -10.68 -4.16
N GLN A 77 12.09 -11.29 -3.16
CA GLN A 77 11.48 -11.56 -1.85
C GLN A 77 11.11 -10.26 -1.10
N VAL A 78 11.94 -9.22 -1.21
CA VAL A 78 11.64 -7.90 -0.62
C VAL A 78 10.39 -7.31 -1.27
N VAL A 79 10.27 -7.43 -2.60
CA VAL A 79 9.11 -6.93 -3.35
C VAL A 79 7.84 -7.66 -2.95
N GLN A 80 7.88 -9.00 -2.94
CA GLN A 80 6.76 -9.84 -2.49
C GLN A 80 6.34 -9.50 -1.06
N ALA A 81 7.30 -9.42 -0.14
CA ALA A 81 7.04 -9.05 1.25
C ALA A 81 6.44 -7.64 1.37
N SER A 82 6.91 -6.66 0.58
CA SER A 82 6.39 -5.30 0.59
C SER A 82 4.95 -5.18 0.09
N ILE A 83 4.55 -6.02 -0.88
CA ILE A 83 3.16 -6.11 -1.36
C ILE A 83 2.28 -6.62 -0.23
N ILE A 84 2.66 -7.74 0.40
CA ILE A 84 1.92 -8.34 1.50
C ILE A 84 1.83 -7.37 2.67
N GLY A 85 2.96 -6.78 3.04
CA GLY A 85 3.10 -5.77 4.08
C GLY A 85 2.18 -4.58 3.87
N SER A 86 2.10 -4.08 2.65
CA SER A 86 1.24 -2.94 2.34
C SER A 86 -0.24 -3.31 2.39
N ILE A 87 -0.62 -4.51 1.92
CA ILE A 87 -2.00 -4.99 2.01
C ILE A 87 -2.42 -5.14 3.48
N ILE A 88 -1.64 -5.87 4.30
CA ILE A 88 -1.97 -6.04 5.72
C ILE A 88 -1.84 -4.73 6.50
N GLY A 89 -0.90 -3.87 6.13
CA GLY A 89 -0.68 -2.56 6.72
C GLY A 89 -1.90 -1.66 6.50
N ASN A 90 -2.44 -1.63 5.28
CA ASN A 90 -3.62 -0.82 4.97
C ASN A 90 -4.90 -1.38 5.60
N ILE A 91 -5.05 -2.70 5.67
CA ILE A 91 -6.25 -3.34 6.23
C ILE A 91 -6.25 -3.34 7.76
N LEU A 92 -5.10 -3.58 8.41
CA LEU A 92 -5.02 -3.73 9.86
C LEU A 92 -4.46 -2.47 10.54
N LEU A 93 -3.30 -2.00 10.11
CA LEU A 93 -2.61 -0.88 10.78
C LEU A 93 -3.30 0.46 10.48
N LEU A 94 -3.52 0.80 9.21
CA LEU A 94 -4.13 2.07 8.80
C LEU A 94 -5.57 2.19 9.29
N VAL A 95 -6.40 1.18 9.01
CA VAL A 95 -7.80 1.14 9.48
C VAL A 95 -7.84 1.07 11.01
N GLY A 96 -7.00 0.25 11.63
CA GLY A 96 -6.92 0.13 13.09
C GLY A 96 -6.54 1.43 13.78
N LEU A 97 -5.50 2.12 13.30
CA LEU A 97 -5.09 3.45 13.79
C LEU A 97 -6.20 4.48 13.60
N SER A 98 -6.90 4.44 12.46
CA SER A 98 -8.02 5.34 12.18
C SER A 98 -9.17 5.12 13.16
N ILE A 99 -9.62 3.87 13.34
CA ILE A 99 -10.70 3.53 14.29
C ILE A 99 -10.28 3.85 15.73
N PHE A 100 -9.05 3.54 16.11
CA PHE A 100 -8.54 3.80 17.46
C PHE A 100 -8.49 5.32 17.75
N ALA A 101 -7.85 6.09 16.88
CA ALA A 101 -7.69 7.53 17.06
C ALA A 101 -9.04 8.28 17.05
N GLY A 102 -9.95 7.91 16.15
CA GLY A 102 -11.30 8.47 16.13
C GLY A 102 -12.14 8.02 17.34
N GLY A 103 -12.03 6.75 17.73
CA GLY A 103 -12.75 6.15 18.85
C GLY A 103 -12.36 6.70 20.23
N VAL A 104 -11.13 7.20 20.39
CA VAL A 104 -10.70 7.94 21.60
C VAL A 104 -11.52 9.22 21.78
N ARG A 105 -11.94 9.85 20.67
CA ARG A 105 -12.74 11.09 20.68
C ARG A 105 -14.24 10.83 20.63
N PHE A 106 -14.67 9.79 19.92
CA PHE A 106 -16.07 9.48 19.68
C PHE A 106 -16.40 8.07 20.19
N LYS A 107 -17.41 7.96 21.08
CA LYS A 107 -17.79 6.67 21.68
C LYS A 107 -18.12 5.59 20.65
N ASN A 108 -18.82 5.96 19.58
CA ASN A 108 -19.10 5.11 18.43
C ASN A 108 -19.04 5.97 17.17
N GLN A 109 -18.38 5.48 16.12
CA GLN A 109 -18.38 6.09 14.79
C GLN A 109 -19.13 5.18 13.83
N ARG A 110 -19.82 5.75 12.85
CA ARG A 110 -20.57 4.99 11.83
C ARG A 110 -19.86 5.05 10.49
N PHE A 111 -20.07 4.02 9.68
CA PHE A 111 -19.62 3.98 8.30
C PHE A 111 -20.70 3.37 7.39
N ASN A 112 -20.53 3.48 6.08
CA ASN A 112 -21.45 2.86 5.12
C ASN A 112 -21.05 1.41 4.82
N ASN A 113 -21.86 0.46 5.29
CA ASN A 113 -21.60 -0.98 5.15
C ASN A 113 -21.63 -1.44 3.68
N GLN A 114 -22.39 -0.77 2.81
CA GLN A 114 -22.53 -1.19 1.42
C GLN A 114 -21.25 -0.93 0.63
N THR A 115 -20.67 0.26 0.76
CA THR A 115 -19.40 0.64 0.11
C THR A 115 -18.27 -0.28 0.58
N ILE A 116 -18.20 -0.51 1.89
CA ILE A 116 -17.18 -1.38 2.49
C ILE A 116 -17.38 -2.86 2.12
N ALA A 117 -18.63 -3.33 1.97
CA ALA A 117 -18.90 -4.70 1.53
C ALA A 117 -18.40 -4.96 0.11
N VAL A 118 -18.58 -4.02 -0.83
CA VAL A 118 -18.02 -4.13 -2.18
C VAL A 118 -16.49 -4.26 -2.12
N SER A 119 -15.82 -3.38 -1.37
CA SER A 119 -14.36 -3.46 -1.19
C SER A 119 -13.92 -4.77 -0.54
N SER A 120 -14.67 -5.27 0.44
CA SER A 120 -14.34 -6.51 1.14
C SER A 120 -14.47 -7.74 0.24
N THR A 121 -15.44 -7.75 -0.69
CA THR A 121 -15.54 -8.81 -1.72
C THR A 121 -14.39 -8.76 -2.72
N MET A 122 -13.93 -7.57 -3.12
CA MET A 122 -12.73 -7.44 -3.97
C MET A 122 -11.49 -7.95 -3.24
N LEU A 123 -11.36 -7.73 -1.93
CA LEU A 123 -10.27 -8.28 -1.13
C LEU A 123 -10.29 -9.82 -1.04
N ILE A 124 -11.45 -10.46 -1.14
CA ILE A 124 -11.51 -11.93 -1.26
C ILE A 124 -10.89 -12.39 -2.59
N ILE A 125 -11.14 -11.65 -3.68
CA ILE A 125 -10.50 -11.92 -4.98
C ILE A 125 -8.98 -11.74 -4.88
N VAL A 126 -8.51 -10.74 -4.12
CA VAL A 126 -7.08 -10.57 -3.82
C VAL A 126 -6.51 -11.80 -3.13
N VAL A 127 -7.16 -12.30 -2.06
CA VAL A 127 -6.70 -13.52 -1.37
C VAL A 127 -6.61 -14.69 -2.34
N ALA A 128 -7.62 -14.91 -3.18
CA ALA A 128 -7.59 -15.99 -4.18
C ALA A 128 -6.45 -15.81 -5.19
N GLY A 129 -6.24 -14.58 -5.69
CA GLY A 129 -5.20 -14.27 -6.67
C GLY A 129 -3.78 -14.47 -6.15
N LEU A 130 -3.53 -14.20 -4.86
CA LEU A 130 -2.22 -14.42 -4.24
C LEU A 130 -2.06 -15.89 -3.78
N ALA A 131 -3.12 -16.51 -3.27
CA ALA A 131 -3.06 -17.86 -2.71
C ALA A 131 -2.95 -18.95 -3.79
N ILE A 132 -3.67 -18.85 -4.91
CA ILE A 132 -3.73 -19.93 -5.90
C ILE A 132 -2.35 -20.23 -6.52
N PRO A 133 -1.57 -19.25 -7.01
CA PRO A 133 -0.23 -19.52 -7.53
C PRO A 133 0.73 -20.04 -6.45
N SER A 134 0.62 -19.51 -5.22
CA SER A 134 1.43 -19.95 -4.08
C SER A 134 1.17 -21.40 -3.70
N VAL A 135 -0.10 -21.82 -3.63
CA VAL A 135 -0.48 -23.21 -3.36
C VAL A 135 -0.08 -24.13 -4.51
N TYR A 136 -0.21 -23.67 -5.75
CA TYR A 136 0.24 -24.43 -6.92
C TYR A 136 1.74 -24.73 -6.84
N ASP A 137 2.57 -23.74 -6.48
CA ASP A 137 4.03 -23.91 -6.34
C ASP A 137 4.39 -24.90 -5.22
N ILE A 138 3.64 -24.89 -4.11
CA ILE A 138 3.82 -25.87 -3.02
C ILE A 138 3.48 -27.29 -3.46
N LEU A 139 2.39 -27.47 -4.22
CA LEU A 139 1.92 -28.79 -4.64
C LEU A 139 2.70 -29.35 -5.84
N ILE A 140 3.19 -28.47 -6.71
CA ILE A 140 3.94 -28.84 -7.92
C ILE A 140 5.22 -28.00 -8.00
N PRO A 141 6.20 -28.25 -7.10
CA PRO A 141 7.42 -27.45 -7.03
C PRO A 141 8.24 -27.51 -8.32
N ASN A 142 8.96 -26.43 -8.63
CA ASN A 142 9.84 -26.30 -9.80
C ASN A 142 9.14 -26.45 -11.15
N ASN A 143 7.82 -26.25 -11.21
CA ASN A 143 7.10 -26.29 -12.47
C ASN A 143 7.31 -24.98 -13.26
N PRO A 144 7.85 -25.02 -14.49
CA PRO A 144 8.07 -23.81 -15.29
C PRO A 144 6.77 -23.07 -15.64
N GLN A 145 5.61 -23.72 -15.52
CA GLN A 145 4.30 -23.11 -15.74
C GLN A 145 3.91 -22.09 -14.66
N ILE A 146 4.63 -22.02 -13.53
CA ILE A 146 4.32 -21.05 -12.45
C ILE A 146 4.34 -19.60 -12.94
N MET A 147 5.25 -19.28 -13.87
CA MET A 147 5.35 -17.96 -14.47
C MET A 147 4.10 -17.65 -15.31
N VAL A 148 3.65 -18.61 -16.12
CA VAL A 148 2.45 -18.47 -16.96
C VAL A 148 1.20 -18.35 -16.09
N LEU A 149 1.09 -19.16 -15.04
CA LEU A 149 -0.01 -19.10 -14.07
C LEU A 149 -0.05 -17.74 -13.36
N SER A 150 1.09 -17.28 -12.82
CA SER A 150 1.22 -15.97 -12.17
C SER A 150 0.79 -14.83 -13.10
N SER A 151 1.21 -14.90 -14.37
CA SER A 151 0.87 -13.91 -15.39
C SER A 151 -0.63 -13.92 -15.72
N ALA A 152 -1.23 -15.10 -15.89
CA ALA A 152 -2.66 -15.23 -16.17
C ALA A 152 -3.51 -14.70 -15.00
N VAL A 153 -3.13 -15.02 -13.76
CA VAL A 153 -3.81 -14.52 -12.56
C VAL A 153 -3.67 -13.01 -12.44
N ALA A 154 -2.49 -12.44 -12.70
CA ALA A 154 -2.28 -10.99 -12.72
C ALA A 154 -3.18 -10.27 -13.75
N VAL A 155 -3.38 -10.85 -14.95
CA VAL A 155 -4.30 -10.31 -15.96
C VAL A 155 -5.74 -10.31 -15.46
N VAL A 156 -6.19 -11.39 -14.81
CA VAL A 156 -7.54 -11.46 -14.22
C VAL A 156 -7.69 -10.41 -13.11
N MET A 157 -6.69 -10.25 -12.24
CA MET A 157 -6.70 -9.24 -11.18
C MET A 157 -6.80 -7.82 -11.76
N ALA A 158 -6.02 -7.49 -12.79
CA ALA A 158 -6.10 -6.20 -13.49
C ALA A 158 -7.47 -5.98 -14.14
N PHE A 159 -8.07 -7.01 -14.73
CA PHE A 159 -9.41 -6.92 -15.30
C PHE A 159 -10.46 -6.61 -14.22
N ILE A 160 -10.41 -7.31 -13.08
CA ILE A 160 -11.32 -7.05 -11.96
C ILE A 160 -11.13 -5.63 -11.41
N TYR A 161 -9.89 -5.13 -11.35
CA TYR A 161 -9.64 -3.74 -10.97
C TYR A 161 -10.32 -2.74 -11.90
N ILE A 162 -10.15 -2.90 -13.22
CA ILE A 162 -10.77 -2.04 -14.23
C ILE A 162 -12.31 -2.11 -14.12
N ALA A 163 -12.87 -3.32 -13.96
CA ALA A 163 -14.30 -3.49 -13.73
C ALA A 163 -14.77 -2.78 -12.46
N GLY A 164 -14.00 -2.85 -11.37
CA GLY A 164 -14.25 -2.14 -10.12
C GLY A 164 -14.17 -0.61 -10.25
N LEU A 165 -13.25 -0.09 -11.05
CA LEU A 165 -13.17 1.33 -11.40
C LEU A 165 -14.40 1.77 -12.21
N VAL A 166 -14.83 0.99 -13.19
CA VAL A 166 -16.05 1.29 -13.96
C VAL A 166 -17.29 1.24 -13.05
N PHE A 167 -17.33 0.28 -12.12
CA PHE A 167 -18.40 0.14 -11.14
C PHE A 167 -18.51 1.39 -10.25
N SER A 168 -17.40 1.78 -9.62
CA SER A 168 -17.36 2.92 -8.69
C SER A 168 -17.49 4.28 -9.37
N LEU A 169 -16.89 4.48 -10.56
CA LEU A 169 -16.82 5.78 -11.22
C LEU A 169 -17.97 6.04 -12.20
N ARG A 170 -18.71 5.02 -12.63
CA ARG A 170 -19.80 5.17 -13.61
C ARG A 170 -21.11 4.53 -13.18
N THR A 171 -21.16 3.23 -12.94
CA THR A 171 -22.45 2.53 -12.84
C THR A 171 -23.11 2.67 -11.46
N HIS A 172 -22.31 2.79 -10.41
CA HIS A 172 -22.79 2.88 -9.02
C HIS A 172 -22.15 4.09 -8.31
N LYS A 173 -22.01 5.21 -9.03
CA LYS A 173 -21.41 6.43 -8.49
C LYS A 173 -22.07 6.86 -7.18
N ASP A 174 -23.40 6.73 -7.08
CA ASP A 174 -24.19 7.10 -5.89
C ASP A 174 -23.80 6.30 -4.61
N LEU A 175 -23.29 5.06 -4.76
CA LEU A 175 -22.79 4.24 -3.64
C LEU A 175 -21.42 4.70 -3.12
N PHE A 176 -20.66 5.39 -3.98
CA PHE A 176 -19.35 5.97 -3.68
C PHE A 176 -19.41 7.50 -3.60
N ASP A 177 -20.62 8.10 -3.53
CA ASP A 177 -20.76 9.55 -3.32
C ASP A 177 -20.36 9.96 -1.88
N ALA A 178 -20.19 9.00 -0.95
CA ALA A 178 -19.55 9.25 0.34
C ALA A 178 -18.05 9.59 0.20
N SER A 179 -17.33 9.04 -0.79
CA SER A 179 -15.99 9.53 -1.15
C SER A 179 -16.04 10.90 -1.84
N ASP A 180 -17.18 11.29 -2.44
CA ASP A 180 -17.45 12.70 -2.80
C ASP A 180 -17.66 13.59 -1.55
N GLU A 181 -17.88 13.05 -0.34
CA GLU A 181 -17.71 13.86 0.89
C GLU A 181 -16.25 14.26 1.12
N MET A 182 -15.25 13.56 0.58
CA MET A 182 -13.88 14.07 0.60
C MET A 182 -13.74 15.34 -0.27
N LYS A 183 -14.62 15.54 -1.26
CA LYS A 183 -14.79 16.80 -2.01
C LYS A 183 -15.77 17.78 -1.33
N ALA A 184 -16.76 17.29 -0.57
CA ALA A 184 -17.75 18.13 0.12
C ALA A 184 -17.29 18.59 1.52
N THR A 185 -16.29 17.92 2.10
CA THR A 185 -15.43 18.52 3.13
C THR A 185 -14.76 19.69 2.42
N GLN A 186 -14.89 20.90 2.95
CA GLN A 186 -14.56 22.19 2.32
C GLN A 186 -13.06 22.40 1.95
N GLU A 187 -12.32 21.35 1.58
CA GLU A 187 -10.94 21.43 1.10
C GLU A 187 -10.94 21.86 -0.37
N ARG A 188 -10.92 23.17 -0.54
CA ARG A 188 -10.64 23.79 -1.84
C ARG A 188 -9.18 23.52 -2.20
N PRO A 189 -8.86 23.34 -3.50
CA PRO A 189 -7.48 23.26 -3.93
C PRO A 189 -6.75 24.52 -3.46
N THR A 190 -5.61 24.30 -2.83
CA THR A 190 -4.77 25.36 -2.27
C THR A 190 -3.68 25.80 -3.24
N MET A 191 -3.40 25.00 -4.27
CA MET A 191 -2.43 25.33 -5.31
C MET A 191 -2.98 25.09 -6.73
N SER A 192 -2.39 25.77 -7.71
CA SER A 192 -2.75 25.54 -9.11
C SER A 192 -2.34 24.15 -9.58
N ARG A 193 -3.15 23.52 -10.45
CA ARG A 193 -2.85 22.21 -11.04
C ARG A 193 -1.45 22.10 -11.66
N ARG A 194 -0.95 23.18 -12.28
CA ARG A 194 0.41 23.20 -12.89
C ARG A 194 1.51 23.14 -11.83
N LEU A 195 1.35 23.88 -10.74
CA LEU A 195 2.28 23.85 -9.62
C LEU A 195 2.28 22.48 -8.94
N ALA A 196 1.08 21.91 -8.69
CA ALA A 196 0.96 20.57 -8.13
C ALA A 196 1.63 19.51 -9.01
N ALA A 197 1.45 19.57 -10.33
CA ALA A 197 2.11 18.65 -11.27
C ALA A 197 3.64 18.80 -11.28
N LEU A 198 4.15 20.03 -11.19
CA LEU A 198 5.59 20.28 -11.12
C LEU A 198 6.19 19.76 -9.81
N ILE A 199 5.52 19.99 -8.68
CA ILE A 199 5.95 19.48 -7.36
C ILE A 199 5.93 17.95 -7.37
N LEU A 200 4.86 17.34 -7.89
CA LEU A 200 4.77 15.88 -8.01
C LEU A 200 5.90 15.30 -8.85
N PHE A 201 6.19 15.89 -10.01
CA PHE A 201 7.28 15.46 -10.88
C PHE A 201 8.65 15.55 -10.17
N LEU A 202 8.95 16.67 -9.53
CA LEU A 202 10.20 16.83 -8.78
C LEU A 202 10.29 15.84 -7.62
N ALA A 203 9.19 15.61 -6.89
CA ALA A 203 9.15 14.66 -5.80
C ALA A 203 9.39 13.22 -6.30
N ILE A 204 8.83 12.84 -7.45
CA ILE A 204 9.10 11.53 -8.08
C ILE A 204 10.59 11.37 -8.38
N VAL A 205 11.23 12.37 -8.99
CA VAL A 205 12.67 12.31 -9.31
C VAL A 205 13.51 12.12 -8.04
N VAL A 206 13.22 12.87 -6.98
CA VAL A 206 13.94 12.74 -5.71
C VAL A 206 13.67 11.39 -5.04
N VAL A 207 12.41 10.91 -5.05
CA VAL A 207 12.07 9.58 -4.52
C VAL A 207 12.77 8.49 -5.30
N THR A 208 12.87 8.57 -6.63
CA THR A 208 13.61 7.59 -7.41
C THR A 208 15.07 7.52 -6.97
N PHE A 209 15.72 8.66 -6.76
CA PHE A 209 17.11 8.70 -6.28
C PHE A 209 17.26 8.12 -4.86
N GLU A 210 16.39 8.52 -3.92
CA GLU A 210 16.41 7.97 -2.55
C GLU A 210 16.08 6.47 -2.53
N SER A 211 15.19 6.02 -3.42
CA SER A 211 14.81 4.61 -3.54
C SER A 211 15.96 3.76 -4.09
N GLU A 212 16.77 4.31 -5.00
CA GLU A 212 17.98 3.62 -5.49
C GLU A 212 18.99 3.43 -4.36
N ILE A 213 19.23 4.47 -3.55
CA ILE A 213 20.08 4.40 -2.35
C ILE A 213 19.52 3.40 -1.34
N LEU A 214 18.20 3.46 -1.07
CA LEU A 214 17.51 2.54 -0.18
C LEU A 214 17.73 1.09 -0.63
N VAL A 215 17.33 0.76 -1.87
CA VAL A 215 17.40 -0.59 -2.43
C VAL A 215 18.83 -1.12 -2.41
N GLY A 216 19.81 -0.29 -2.78
CA GLY A 216 21.22 -0.66 -2.78
C GLY A 216 21.80 -1.01 -1.40
N THR A 217 21.14 -0.59 -0.32
CA THR A 217 21.59 -0.82 1.06
C THR A 217 20.80 -1.91 1.81
N ILE A 218 19.68 -2.40 1.25
CA ILE A 218 18.79 -3.35 1.93
C ILE A 218 19.53 -4.60 2.41
N GLU A 219 20.29 -5.27 1.55
CA GLU A 219 20.90 -6.56 1.91
C GLU A 219 21.94 -6.45 3.03
N HIS A 220 22.78 -5.42 2.97
CA HIS A 220 23.82 -5.19 3.96
C HIS A 220 23.22 -4.67 5.28
N ALA A 221 22.22 -3.79 5.20
CA ALA A 221 21.49 -3.32 6.37
C ALA A 221 20.74 -4.46 7.07
N ALA A 222 20.08 -5.35 6.31
CA ALA A 222 19.42 -6.56 6.83
C ALA A 222 20.39 -7.40 7.66
N LYS A 223 21.56 -7.73 7.10
CA LYS A 223 22.60 -8.52 7.77
C LYS A 223 23.16 -7.83 9.02
N ALA A 224 23.40 -6.53 8.95
CA ALA A 224 24.01 -5.78 10.05
C ALA A 224 23.04 -5.53 11.22
N ILE A 225 21.76 -5.28 10.94
CA ILE A 225 20.72 -5.03 11.95
C ILE A 225 20.17 -6.36 12.49
N GLY A 226 20.39 -7.48 11.79
CA GLY A 226 19.88 -8.79 12.16
C GLY A 226 18.40 -8.97 11.81
N LEU A 227 17.95 -8.33 10.72
CA LEU A 227 16.58 -8.44 10.21
C LEU A 227 16.56 -9.25 8.91
N SER A 228 15.51 -10.02 8.68
CA SER A 228 15.30 -10.68 7.38
C SER A 228 14.89 -9.66 6.31
N GLN A 229 15.24 -9.94 5.05
CA GLN A 229 14.78 -9.15 3.91
C GLN A 229 13.25 -9.11 3.82
N VAL A 230 12.59 -10.21 4.20
CA VAL A 230 11.13 -10.32 4.30
C VAL A 230 10.59 -9.34 5.34
N PHE A 231 11.16 -9.27 6.54
CA PHE A 231 10.72 -8.31 7.56
C PHE A 231 10.89 -6.86 7.11
N ILE A 232 12.01 -6.54 6.44
CA ILE A 232 12.24 -5.21 5.88
C ILE A 232 11.17 -4.86 4.85
N GLY A 233 10.87 -5.75 3.90
CA GLY A 233 9.82 -5.53 2.93
C GLY A 233 8.44 -5.36 3.58
N LEU A 234 8.07 -6.32 4.43
CA LEU A 234 6.72 -6.44 5.00
C LEU A 234 6.38 -5.37 6.04
N VAL A 235 7.36 -4.92 6.83
CA VAL A 235 7.12 -3.94 7.89
C VAL A 235 7.70 -2.59 7.51
N VAL A 236 9.00 -2.52 7.26
CA VAL A 236 9.70 -1.22 7.11
C VAL A 236 9.26 -0.52 5.82
N ILE A 237 9.39 -1.19 4.67
CA ILE A 237 9.03 -0.62 3.37
C ILE A 237 7.52 -0.34 3.32
N ALA A 238 6.70 -1.32 3.69
CA ALA A 238 5.24 -1.15 3.69
C ALA A 238 4.77 0.05 4.52
N ILE A 239 5.33 0.29 5.72
CA ILE A 239 4.92 1.43 6.54
C ILE A 239 5.34 2.75 5.89
N ILE A 240 6.57 2.84 5.35
CA ILE A 240 7.11 4.12 4.88
C ILE A 240 6.42 4.59 3.61
N THR A 241 5.98 3.67 2.76
CA THR A 241 5.32 4.03 1.51
C THR A 241 3.86 4.44 1.77
N ASN A 242 3.17 3.74 2.68
CA ASN A 242 1.78 4.04 3.06
C ASN A 242 1.63 5.17 4.11
N ILE A 243 2.72 5.77 4.61
CA ILE A 243 2.66 6.73 5.74
C ILE A 243 1.79 7.96 5.45
N ALA A 244 1.75 8.40 4.20
CA ALA A 244 0.93 9.54 3.77
C ALA A 244 -0.56 9.22 3.85
N GLU A 245 -0.94 7.99 3.47
CA GLU A 245 -2.31 7.49 3.54
C GLU A 245 -2.73 7.25 4.98
N ILE A 246 -1.86 6.65 5.80
CA ILE A 246 -2.09 6.49 7.25
C ILE A 246 -2.39 7.84 7.89
N SER A 247 -1.56 8.85 7.62
CA SER A 247 -1.76 10.19 8.16
C SER A 247 -3.08 10.82 7.69
N THR A 248 -3.49 10.56 6.44
CA THR A 248 -4.72 11.13 5.86
C THR A 248 -5.97 10.43 6.41
N ALA A 249 -5.95 9.10 6.50
CA ALA A 249 -7.04 8.31 7.05
C ALA A 249 -7.27 8.67 8.53
N VAL A 250 -6.23 8.73 9.35
CA VAL A 250 -6.34 9.15 10.76
C VAL A 250 -6.91 10.57 10.86
N HIS A 251 -6.48 11.49 9.97
CA HIS A 251 -6.96 12.88 9.95
C HIS A 251 -8.46 13.00 9.69
N PHE A 252 -9.04 12.15 8.84
CA PHE A 252 -10.48 12.11 8.62
C PHE A 252 -11.23 11.45 9.77
N SER A 253 -10.69 10.36 10.34
CA SER A 253 -11.35 9.64 11.42
C SER A 253 -11.53 10.50 12.67
N VAL A 254 -10.51 11.28 13.06
CA VAL A 254 -10.60 12.20 14.22
C VAL A 254 -11.56 13.37 14.01
N ARG A 255 -12.09 13.54 12.78
CA ARG A 255 -13.15 14.49 12.42
C ARG A 255 -14.51 13.82 12.21
N ASN A 256 -14.68 12.60 12.71
CA ASN A 256 -15.90 11.82 12.61
C ASN A 256 -16.27 11.39 11.19
N LYS A 257 -15.30 11.28 10.28
CA LYS A 257 -15.45 10.77 8.91
C LYS A 257 -14.78 9.40 8.78
N LEU A 258 -15.30 8.42 9.51
CA LEU A 258 -14.69 7.08 9.58
C LEU A 258 -14.86 6.29 8.28
N ASP A 259 -15.99 6.46 7.59
CA ASP A 259 -16.25 5.93 6.26
C ASP A 259 -15.14 6.25 5.27
N VAL A 260 -14.73 7.52 5.19
CA VAL A 260 -13.63 7.97 4.31
C VAL A 260 -12.31 7.30 4.71
N SER A 261 -12.03 7.20 6.02
CA SER A 261 -10.80 6.58 6.52
C SER A 261 -10.70 5.09 6.19
N ILE A 262 -11.79 4.34 6.37
CA ILE A 262 -11.83 2.92 6.03
C ILE A 262 -11.70 2.75 4.52
N GLU A 263 -12.40 3.57 3.73
CA GLU A 263 -12.33 3.52 2.27
C GLU A 263 -10.90 3.77 1.75
N ILE A 264 -10.16 4.72 2.33
CA ILE A 264 -8.74 4.94 2.02
C ILE A 264 -7.93 3.65 2.20
N GLY A 265 -8.07 3.00 3.36
CA GLY A 265 -7.34 1.76 3.66
C GLY A 265 -7.70 0.60 2.73
N LEU A 266 -8.99 0.32 2.56
CA LEU A 266 -9.44 -0.80 1.72
C LEU A 266 -9.14 -0.56 0.24
N SER A 267 -9.34 0.67 -0.25
CA SER A 267 -9.06 1.03 -1.65
C SER A 267 -7.56 0.92 -1.94
N SER A 268 -6.70 1.39 -1.03
CA SER A 268 -5.25 1.25 -1.20
C SER A 268 -4.81 -0.22 -1.24
N ALA A 269 -5.30 -1.06 -0.31
CA ALA A 269 -5.02 -2.50 -0.35
C ALA A 269 -5.49 -3.17 -1.65
N ILE A 270 -6.67 -2.80 -2.16
CA ILE A 270 -7.20 -3.27 -3.45
C ILE A 270 -6.33 -2.80 -4.62
N GLN A 271 -5.88 -1.54 -4.63
CA GLN A 271 -5.02 -0.98 -5.67
C GLN A 271 -3.66 -1.68 -5.70
N ILE A 272 -3.06 -1.92 -4.53
CA ILE A 272 -1.78 -2.62 -4.45
C ILE A 272 -1.91 -4.02 -5.06
N ALA A 273 -2.93 -4.77 -4.65
CA ALA A 273 -3.10 -6.13 -5.13
C ALA A 273 -3.59 -6.21 -6.58
N LEU A 274 -4.62 -5.45 -6.97
CA LEU A 274 -5.28 -5.61 -8.27
C LEU A 274 -4.73 -4.67 -9.36
N PHE A 275 -3.87 -3.73 -9.03
CA PHE A 275 -3.26 -2.79 -9.99
C PHE A 275 -1.73 -2.79 -9.94
N VAL A 276 -1.11 -2.56 -8.78
CA VAL A 276 0.36 -2.51 -8.65
C VAL A 276 0.98 -3.87 -8.98
N VAL A 277 0.47 -4.96 -8.40
CA VAL A 277 0.98 -6.31 -8.66
C VAL A 277 0.90 -6.69 -10.15
N PRO A 278 -0.22 -6.48 -10.87
CA PRO A 278 -0.24 -6.70 -12.31
C PRO A 278 0.76 -5.85 -13.11
N ILE A 279 0.98 -4.60 -12.73
CA ILE A 279 2.02 -3.77 -13.37
C ILE A 279 3.40 -4.37 -13.11
N LEU A 280 3.72 -4.77 -11.88
CA LEU A 280 4.99 -5.40 -11.55
C LEU A 280 5.19 -6.72 -12.32
N MET A 281 4.12 -7.50 -12.50
CA MET A 281 4.15 -8.72 -13.31
C MET A 281 4.48 -8.41 -14.78
N LEU A 282 3.85 -7.40 -15.37
CA LEU A 282 4.12 -6.96 -16.75
C LEU A 282 5.56 -6.43 -16.91
N VAL A 283 6.00 -5.57 -15.98
CA VAL A 283 7.37 -5.04 -15.97
C VAL A 283 8.38 -6.18 -15.85
N SER A 284 8.15 -7.12 -14.93
CA SER A 284 9.01 -8.30 -14.76
C SER A 284 9.14 -9.14 -16.03
N GLN A 285 8.07 -9.31 -16.80
CA GLN A 285 8.12 -10.02 -18.08
C GLN A 285 8.93 -9.28 -19.14
N ILE A 286 8.78 -7.95 -19.23
CA ILE A 286 9.49 -7.13 -20.22
C ILE A 286 11.00 -7.13 -19.94
N PHE A 287 11.38 -7.03 -18.67
CA PHE A 287 12.79 -6.93 -18.24
C PHE A 287 13.40 -8.26 -17.76
N ASN A 288 12.64 -9.36 -17.80
CA ASN A 288 13.04 -10.69 -17.32
C ASN A 288 13.51 -10.72 -15.86
N PHE A 289 12.83 -9.99 -14.97
CA PHE A 289 13.17 -9.97 -13.53
C PHE A 289 12.81 -11.25 -12.78
N GLY A 290 11.96 -12.11 -13.35
CA GLY A 290 11.60 -13.40 -12.73
C GLY A 290 10.62 -13.29 -11.56
N PHE A 291 9.98 -12.14 -11.36
CA PHE A 291 8.90 -11.97 -10.36
C PHE A 291 7.73 -12.91 -10.66
N THR A 292 7.23 -13.60 -9.61
CA THR A 292 6.06 -14.47 -9.64
C THR A 292 5.12 -14.13 -8.48
N LEU A 293 3.88 -14.61 -8.55
CA LEU A 293 2.88 -14.46 -7.47
C LEU A 293 2.98 -15.57 -6.42
N VAL A 294 4.19 -16.05 -6.15
CA VAL A 294 4.47 -17.09 -5.16
C VAL A 294 4.88 -16.43 -3.86
N PHE A 295 4.01 -16.53 -2.86
CA PHE A 295 4.24 -16.04 -1.51
C PHE A 295 4.34 -17.21 -0.54
N THR A 296 4.98 -16.98 0.59
CA THR A 296 5.08 -17.99 1.64
C THR A 296 3.70 -18.29 2.24
N PRO A 297 3.48 -19.51 2.77
CA PRO A 297 2.22 -19.85 3.46
C PRO A 297 1.88 -18.87 4.58
N PHE A 298 2.91 -18.34 5.25
CA PHE A 298 2.74 -17.40 6.35
C PHE A 298 2.24 -16.02 5.87
N GLU A 299 2.76 -15.53 4.74
CA GLU A 299 2.26 -14.31 4.09
C GLU A 299 0.81 -14.47 3.61
N ILE A 300 0.47 -15.59 2.98
CA ILE A 300 -0.90 -15.86 2.53
C ILE A 300 -1.86 -15.93 3.72
N LEU A 301 -1.46 -16.58 4.81
CA LEU A 301 -2.25 -16.65 6.04
C LEU A 301 -2.47 -15.25 6.64
N ALA A 302 -1.43 -14.40 6.67
CA ALA A 302 -1.52 -13.04 7.18
C ALA A 302 -2.53 -12.20 6.39
N VAL A 303 -2.48 -12.24 5.05
CA VAL A 303 -3.46 -11.53 4.20
C VAL A 303 -4.86 -12.09 4.39
N MET A 304 -5.01 -13.42 4.42
CA MET A 304 -6.30 -14.07 4.63
C MET A 304 -6.94 -13.65 5.96
N LEU A 305 -6.18 -13.66 7.06
CA LEU A 305 -6.64 -13.21 8.36
C LEU A 305 -7.04 -11.73 8.34
N ALA A 306 -6.23 -10.88 7.71
CA ALA A 306 -6.54 -9.45 7.60
C ALA A 306 -7.87 -9.21 6.87
N VAL A 307 -8.06 -9.89 5.73
CA VAL A 307 -9.28 -9.77 4.91
C VAL A 307 -10.50 -10.35 5.63
N LEU A 308 -10.35 -11.45 6.37
CA LEU A 308 -11.44 -12.02 7.17
C LEU A 308 -11.89 -11.08 8.28
N ILE A 309 -10.95 -10.47 9.00
CA ILE A 309 -11.27 -9.55 10.10
C ILE A 309 -12.01 -8.33 9.58
N VAL A 310 -11.56 -7.73 8.47
CA VAL A 310 -12.27 -6.59 7.86
C VAL A 310 -13.65 -7.01 7.36
N ASN A 311 -13.80 -8.15 6.70
CA ASN A 311 -15.12 -8.65 6.28
C ASN A 311 -16.10 -8.78 7.45
N TYR A 312 -15.61 -9.23 8.61
CA TYR A 312 -16.41 -9.30 9.83
C TYR A 312 -16.80 -7.91 10.34
N LEU A 313 -15.83 -6.98 10.39
CA LEU A 313 -16.03 -5.61 10.84
C LEU A 313 -17.04 -4.85 9.96
N SER A 314 -17.09 -5.15 8.66
CA SER A 314 -18.03 -4.56 7.69
C SER A 314 -19.53 -4.81 8.02
N GLY A 315 -19.85 -5.78 8.86
CA GLY A 315 -21.24 -6.19 9.15
C GLY A 315 -22.03 -5.21 10.01
N ASP A 316 -21.40 -4.59 11.01
CA ASP A 316 -22.11 -3.90 12.10
C ASP A 316 -22.32 -2.39 11.87
N GLY A 317 -21.63 -1.81 10.89
CA GLY A 317 -21.79 -0.40 10.49
C GLY A 317 -21.39 0.64 11.52
N ARG A 318 -20.77 0.19 12.61
CA ARG A 318 -20.28 1.01 13.70
C ARG A 318 -18.95 0.46 14.18
N CYS A 319 -18.06 1.36 14.59
CA CYS A 319 -16.84 0.99 15.28
C CYS A 319 -16.64 1.78 16.56
N ASN A 320 -15.82 1.20 17.44
CA ASN A 320 -15.37 1.81 18.68
C ASN A 320 -13.84 1.64 18.82
N TRP A 321 -13.22 2.34 19.78
CA TRP A 321 -11.77 2.34 19.94
C TRP A 321 -11.17 0.94 20.21
N LEU A 322 -11.94 0.04 20.84
CA LEU A 322 -11.47 -1.31 21.16
C LEU A 322 -11.25 -2.14 19.90
N GLU A 323 -12.15 -2.04 18.92
CA GLU A 323 -11.98 -2.69 17.62
C GLU A 323 -10.72 -2.17 16.90
N GLY A 324 -10.46 -0.86 16.97
CA GLY A 324 -9.22 -0.28 16.44
C GLY A 324 -7.97 -0.84 17.12
N ALA A 325 -8.00 -0.95 18.45
CA ALA A 325 -6.91 -1.56 19.22
C ALA A 325 -6.71 -3.05 18.88
N GLN A 326 -7.79 -3.79 18.63
CA GLN A 326 -7.73 -5.20 18.20
C GLN A 326 -7.05 -5.34 16.83
N LEU A 327 -7.40 -4.51 15.84
CA LEU A 327 -6.75 -4.52 14.53
C LEU A 327 -5.24 -4.22 14.63
N ILE A 328 -4.86 -3.20 15.41
CA ILE A 328 -3.45 -2.87 15.66
C ILE A 328 -2.73 -4.02 16.35
N SER A 329 -3.40 -4.70 17.30
CA SER A 329 -2.84 -5.84 18.01
C SER A 329 -2.57 -7.01 17.06
N VAL A 330 -3.51 -7.32 16.15
CA VAL A 330 -3.31 -8.37 15.13
C VAL A 330 -2.15 -8.01 14.20
N TYR A 331 -2.06 -6.77 13.72
CA TYR A 331 -0.91 -6.33 12.92
C TYR A 331 0.41 -6.50 13.68
N THR A 332 0.43 -6.11 14.96
CA THR A 332 1.62 -6.21 15.81
C THR A 332 2.03 -7.66 16.04
N ILE A 333 1.07 -8.58 16.26
CA ILE A 333 1.34 -10.02 16.38
C ILE A 333 1.96 -10.55 15.09
N ILE A 334 1.40 -10.19 13.92
CA ILE A 334 1.94 -10.59 12.62
C ILE A 334 3.36 -10.05 12.44
N ALA A 335 3.59 -8.76 12.71
CA ALA A 335 4.91 -8.14 12.59
C ALA A 335 5.95 -8.81 13.52
N ILE A 336 5.58 -9.11 14.78
CA ILE A 336 6.44 -9.84 15.71
C ILE A 336 6.74 -11.25 15.17
N ALA A 337 5.76 -11.95 14.62
CA ALA A 337 5.99 -13.27 14.06
C ALA A 337 6.97 -13.22 12.88
N PHE A 338 6.81 -12.27 11.96
CA PHE A 338 7.75 -12.07 10.84
C PHE A 338 9.14 -11.60 11.29
N PHE A 339 9.26 -10.94 12.44
CA PHE A 339 10.57 -10.59 13.01
C PHE A 339 11.40 -11.84 13.33
N PHE A 340 10.75 -12.93 13.74
CA PHE A 340 11.42 -14.21 14.03
C PHE A 340 11.55 -15.14 12.82
N VAL A 341 10.96 -14.78 11.66
CA VAL A 341 11.19 -15.49 10.40
C VAL A 341 12.53 -15.02 9.84
N ILE A 342 13.57 -15.81 10.12
CA ILE A 342 14.96 -15.64 9.63
C ILE A 342 15.16 -16.54 8.43
#